data_AF-A0A2N1RMA9-F1
#
_entry.id   AF-A0A2N1RMA9-F1
#
_cell.length_a   1.000
_cell.length_b   1.000
_cell.length_c   1.000
_cell.angle_alpha   90.00
_cell.angle_beta   90.00
_cell.angle_gamma   90.00
#
_symmetry.space_group_name_H-M   'P 1'
#
loop_
_entity.id
_entity.type
_entity.pdbx_description
1 polymer ?
#
loop_
_entity_poly.entity_id
_entity_poly.type
_entity_poly.pdbx_seq_one_letter_code
_entity_poly.pdbx_strand_id
1 'polypeptide(L)'
;SKNRLPSLYNPKEGIIVTANQDLNHLGTSTPINLAMASYRAERIEQMLKKRKKVGTEYMKEIHYDLYSIQAEKLMKIILPLITDTKKGKILKEWDLHYKSDSVGATLFENVYRSMIETVFGDYGFGRDTVKYLFTETSIFNDYYGNFDNILLNKKSCWFKFGTRDDLLRGVITEGLKKKSPEYGKTRKIYFKHLLFADKIPSFFGFDYGPVELPGCRATVPQGQIFKSAGRTTTFSPSCRIIADMADEYLHTNTTGGNCDRPFSKWY
;
A
#
# COMPACT_ATOMS: atom_id res chain seq x y z
N SER A 1 -0.85 -30.80 15.26
CA SER A 1 -1.86 -30.58 16.33
C SER A 1 -2.29 -29.12 16.32
N LYS A 2 -3.60 -28.85 16.50
CA LYS A 2 -4.20 -27.50 16.51
C LYS A 2 -3.53 -26.57 17.53
N ASN A 3 -3.15 -27.09 18.69
CA ASN A 3 -2.58 -26.33 19.80
C ASN A 3 -1.18 -25.75 19.53
N ARG A 4 -0.56 -26.10 18.39
CA ARG A 4 0.72 -25.54 17.96
C ARG A 4 0.57 -24.34 17.01
N LEU A 5 -0.63 -24.15 16.45
CA LEU A 5 -0.88 -23.06 15.50
C LEU A 5 -0.97 -21.71 16.24
N PRO A 6 -0.59 -20.59 15.58
CA PRO A 6 -0.78 -19.25 16.12
C PRO A 6 -2.22 -19.02 16.60
N SER A 7 -2.39 -18.62 17.86
CA SER A 7 -3.71 -18.32 18.42
C SER A 7 -3.60 -17.31 19.57
N LEU A 8 -4.65 -16.50 19.74
CA LEU A 8 -4.75 -15.52 20.81
C LEU A 8 -6.21 -15.41 21.23
N TYR A 9 -6.47 -15.45 22.54
CA TYR A 9 -7.80 -15.38 23.11
C TYR A 9 -7.81 -14.39 24.28
N ASN A 10 -8.76 -13.44 24.26
CA ASN A 10 -8.91 -12.37 25.26
C ASN A 10 -7.56 -11.75 25.71
N PRO A 11 -6.78 -11.15 24.78
CA PRO A 11 -5.53 -10.49 25.15
C PRO A 11 -5.78 -9.39 26.18
N LYS A 12 -4.79 -9.14 27.06
CA LYS A 12 -4.90 -8.12 28.13
C LYS A 12 -5.17 -6.72 27.57
N GLU A 13 -4.66 -6.46 26.37
CA GLU A 13 -4.83 -5.22 25.63
C GLU A 13 -6.26 -5.03 25.08
N GLY A 14 -7.08 -6.09 25.07
CA GLY A 14 -8.46 -6.06 24.57
C GLY A 14 -8.59 -5.85 23.06
N ILE A 15 -7.49 -5.98 22.31
CA ILE A 15 -7.41 -5.67 20.88
C ILE A 15 -6.74 -6.84 20.14
N ILE A 16 -7.33 -7.24 19.01
CA ILE A 16 -6.71 -8.14 18.04
C ILE A 16 -6.74 -7.45 16.68
N VAL A 17 -5.58 -7.35 16.02
CA VAL A 17 -5.45 -6.75 14.69
C VAL A 17 -4.76 -7.73 13.75
N THR A 18 -5.39 -8.01 12.61
CA THR A 18 -4.81 -8.82 11.53
C THR A 18 -4.95 -8.10 10.21
N ALA A 19 -3.84 -7.93 9.51
CA ALA A 19 -3.71 -7.28 8.22
C ALA A 19 -2.62 -7.98 7.38
N ASN A 20 -2.68 -9.31 7.30
CA ASN A 20 -1.76 -10.19 6.56
C ASN A 20 -0.29 -10.19 7.05
N GLN A 21 0.00 -9.65 8.23
CA GLN A 21 1.33 -9.68 8.83
C GLN A 21 1.69 -11.04 9.42
N ASP A 22 2.98 -11.27 9.69
CA ASP A 22 3.44 -12.47 10.38
C ASP A 22 2.94 -12.48 11.84
N LEU A 23 2.27 -13.57 12.21
CA LEU A 23 1.72 -13.83 13.54
C LEU A 23 2.24 -15.16 14.13
N ASN A 24 3.28 -15.77 13.53
CA ASN A 24 3.84 -17.06 13.95
C ASN A 24 4.28 -17.06 15.42
N HIS A 25 4.67 -15.91 15.97
CA HIS A 25 5.06 -15.73 17.37
C HIS A 25 3.94 -16.05 18.38
N LEU A 26 2.67 -16.16 17.95
CA LEU A 26 1.53 -16.56 18.77
C LEU A 26 1.36 -18.10 18.87
N GLY A 27 2.29 -18.87 18.30
CA GLY A 27 2.27 -20.33 18.31
C GLY A 27 3.68 -20.91 18.38
N THR A 28 3.77 -22.23 18.30
CA THR A 28 5.06 -22.96 18.28
C THR A 28 5.37 -23.56 16.90
N SER A 29 4.38 -23.61 16.01
CA SER A 29 4.57 -23.86 14.57
C SER A 29 4.65 -22.54 13.81
N THR A 30 5.32 -22.56 12.65
CA THR A 30 5.46 -21.39 11.76
C THR A 30 4.72 -21.59 10.42
N PRO A 31 3.38 -21.70 10.40
CA PRO A 31 2.63 -21.97 9.16
C PRO A 31 2.54 -20.77 8.22
N ILE A 32 2.74 -19.54 8.71
CA ILE A 32 2.66 -18.32 7.89
C ILE A 32 4.03 -18.12 7.21
N ASN A 33 4.14 -18.44 5.93
CA ASN A 33 5.39 -18.38 5.17
C ASN A 33 5.44 -17.23 4.14
N LEU A 34 4.31 -16.58 3.86
CA LEU A 34 4.15 -15.51 2.88
C LEU A 34 3.36 -14.34 3.49
N ALA A 35 3.90 -13.76 4.56
CA ALA A 35 3.33 -12.59 5.21
C ALA A 35 3.61 -11.30 4.42
N MET A 36 2.68 -10.35 4.50
CA MET A 36 2.90 -8.96 4.09
C MET A 36 3.58 -8.16 5.20
N ALA A 37 4.08 -6.97 4.87
CA ALA A 37 4.60 -6.03 5.85
C ALA A 37 3.54 -5.62 6.89
N SER A 38 3.96 -5.45 8.15
CA SER A 38 3.10 -5.15 9.30
C SER A 38 2.48 -3.75 9.32
N TYR A 39 2.85 -2.85 8.41
CA TYR A 39 2.52 -1.42 8.49
C TYR A 39 1.02 -1.11 8.66
N ARG A 40 0.13 -1.87 7.99
CA ARG A 40 -1.32 -1.69 8.15
C ARG A 40 -1.79 -2.10 9.54
N ALA A 41 -1.32 -3.25 10.03
CA ALA A 41 -1.62 -3.70 11.39
C ALA A 41 -1.09 -2.70 12.42
N GLU A 42 0.16 -2.26 12.27
CA GLU A 42 0.77 -1.23 13.13
C GLU A 42 -0.06 0.06 13.14
N ARG A 43 -0.53 0.53 11.98
CA ARG A 43 -1.35 1.74 11.89
C ARG A 43 -2.71 1.57 12.56
N ILE A 44 -3.40 0.46 12.31
CA ILE A 44 -4.70 0.17 12.92
C ILE A 44 -4.54 0.09 14.45
N GLU A 45 -3.51 -0.61 14.94
CA GLU A 45 -3.21 -0.67 16.38
C GLU A 45 -2.92 0.72 16.97
N GLN A 46 -2.13 1.56 16.29
CA GLN A 46 -1.86 2.93 16.74
C GLN A 46 -3.15 3.74 16.88
N MET A 47 -4.11 3.57 15.98
CA MET A 47 -5.40 4.26 16.04
C MET A 47 -6.25 3.70 17.19
N LEU A 48 -6.41 2.38 17.29
CA LEU A 48 -7.20 1.75 18.35
C LEU A 48 -6.66 2.10 19.75
N LYS A 49 -5.34 2.10 19.94
CA LYS A 49 -4.69 2.45 21.21
C LYS A 49 -4.84 3.93 21.60
N LYS A 50 -5.19 4.84 20.66
CA LYS A 50 -5.40 6.27 20.95
C LYS A 50 -6.73 6.58 21.63
N ARG A 51 -7.72 5.69 21.57
CA ARG A 51 -9.05 5.92 22.16
C ARG A 51 -9.39 4.80 23.15
N LYS A 52 -9.88 5.20 24.33
CA LYS A 52 -10.38 4.24 25.34
C LYS A 52 -11.69 3.56 24.92
N LYS A 53 -12.50 4.26 24.13
CA LYS A 53 -13.75 3.75 23.56
C LYS A 53 -13.69 3.87 22.04
N VAL A 54 -13.95 2.77 21.37
CA VAL A 54 -13.99 2.65 19.93
C VAL A 54 -15.44 2.35 19.57
N GLY A 55 -16.06 3.20 18.75
CA GLY A 55 -17.41 3.00 18.22
C GLY A 55 -17.39 2.99 16.70
N THR A 56 -18.54 2.75 16.09
CA THR A 56 -18.70 2.61 14.64
C THR A 56 -18.08 3.75 13.85
N GLU A 57 -18.32 5.02 14.22
CA GLU A 57 -17.76 6.16 13.48
C GLU A 57 -16.22 6.16 13.48
N TYR A 58 -15.60 5.76 14.58
CA TYR A 58 -14.14 5.68 14.63
C TYR A 58 -13.59 4.52 13.81
N MET A 59 -14.32 3.40 13.75
CA MET A 59 -13.96 2.29 12.86
C MET A 59 -14.05 2.70 11.38
N LYS A 60 -15.01 3.55 11.01
CA LYS A 60 -15.07 4.16 9.67
C LYS A 60 -13.84 5.02 9.40
N GLU A 61 -13.42 5.87 10.34
CA GLU A 61 -12.17 6.65 10.20
C GLU A 61 -10.96 5.73 9.94
N ILE A 62 -10.81 4.65 10.70
CA ILE A 62 -9.72 3.68 10.53
C ILE A 62 -9.75 3.07 9.12
N HIS A 63 -10.93 2.67 8.63
CA HIS A 63 -11.06 2.05 7.30
C HIS A 63 -10.53 2.92 6.16
N TYR A 64 -10.59 4.25 6.30
CA TYR A 64 -10.17 5.21 5.28
C TYR A 64 -8.87 5.95 5.63
N ASP A 65 -8.14 5.51 6.65
CA ASP A 65 -6.89 6.15 7.06
C ASP A 65 -5.80 6.04 5.97
N LEU A 66 -5.27 7.20 5.56
CA LEU A 66 -4.31 7.34 4.46
C LEU A 66 -2.87 7.53 4.92
N TYR A 67 -2.59 7.41 6.22
CA TYR A 67 -1.24 7.55 6.76
C TYR A 67 -0.41 6.29 6.48
N SER A 68 0.83 6.47 6.04
CA SER A 68 1.72 5.35 5.71
C SER A 68 2.88 5.23 6.70
N ILE A 69 2.84 4.17 7.51
CA ILE A 69 3.97 3.79 8.38
C ILE A 69 5.21 3.41 7.56
N GLN A 70 5.01 2.85 6.36
CA GLN A 70 6.11 2.61 5.41
C GLN A 70 6.80 3.94 5.06
N ALA A 71 6.02 4.94 4.66
CA ALA A 71 6.55 6.26 4.32
C ALA A 71 7.21 6.91 5.51
N GLU A 72 6.62 6.83 6.71
CA GLU A 72 7.23 7.34 7.95
C GLU A 72 8.63 6.75 8.19
N LYS A 73 8.78 5.43 8.10
CA LYS A 73 10.05 4.74 8.32
C LYS A 73 11.08 5.09 7.24
N LEU A 74 10.68 5.06 5.97
CA LEU A 74 11.60 5.37 4.86
C LEU A 74 11.97 6.86 4.81
N MET A 75 11.06 7.76 5.17
CA MET A 75 11.36 9.19 5.20
C MET A 75 12.44 9.54 6.23
N LYS A 76 12.60 8.77 7.32
CA LYS A 76 13.72 8.94 8.28
C LYS A 76 15.09 8.79 7.62
N ILE A 77 15.20 7.97 6.56
CA ILE A 77 16.47 7.76 5.82
C ILE A 77 16.55 8.61 4.55
N ILE A 78 15.41 9.03 3.98
CA ILE A 78 15.36 9.90 2.80
C ILE A 78 15.60 11.36 3.18
N LEU A 79 14.95 11.87 4.24
CA LEU A 79 14.97 13.29 4.63
C LEU A 79 16.38 13.89 4.72
N PRO A 80 17.38 13.24 5.35
CA PRO A 80 18.74 13.79 5.46
C PRO A 80 19.47 13.92 4.11
N LEU A 81 18.97 13.24 3.08
CA LEU A 81 19.61 13.13 1.77
C LEU A 81 18.90 13.95 0.68
N ILE A 82 17.73 14.54 0.99
CA ILE A 82 16.97 15.36 0.05
C ILE A 82 17.72 16.67 -0.26
N THR A 83 17.99 16.90 -1.54
CA THR A 83 18.57 18.13 -2.08
C THR A 83 17.61 19.31 -1.99
N ASP A 84 18.16 20.53 -1.86
CA ASP A 84 17.35 21.75 -1.74
C ASP A 84 16.78 22.21 -3.09
N THR A 85 15.75 21.50 -3.55
CA THR A 85 15.00 21.81 -4.76
C THR A 85 13.54 22.06 -4.41
N LYS A 86 12.77 22.71 -5.31
CA LYS A 86 11.32 22.91 -5.09
C LYS A 86 10.59 21.61 -4.73
N LYS A 87 10.87 20.52 -5.43
CA LYS A 87 10.27 19.20 -5.15
C LYS A 87 10.84 18.57 -3.88
N GLY A 88 12.11 18.79 -3.57
CA GLY A 88 12.71 18.38 -2.30
C GLY A 88 12.01 19.02 -1.11
N LYS A 89 11.69 20.32 -1.17
CA LYS A 89 10.92 21.03 -0.13
C LYS A 89 9.52 20.44 0.05
N ILE A 90 8.80 20.22 -1.06
CA ILE A 90 7.47 19.57 -1.02
C ILE A 90 7.54 18.20 -0.34
N LEU A 91 8.53 17.36 -0.68
CA LEU A 91 8.68 16.04 -0.07
C LEU A 91 9.06 16.13 1.41
N LYS A 92 9.90 17.11 1.81
CA LYS A 92 10.25 17.34 3.23
C LYS A 92 9.06 17.74 4.09
N GLU A 93 8.15 18.54 3.52
CA GLU A 93 6.95 19.06 4.20
C GLU A 93 5.75 18.10 4.14
N TRP A 94 5.85 17.03 3.34
CA TRP A 94 4.75 16.08 3.17
C TRP A 94 4.41 15.38 4.49
N ASP A 95 3.12 15.40 4.83
CA ASP A 95 2.54 14.85 6.06
C ASP A 95 2.38 13.33 6.07
N LEU A 96 2.98 12.62 5.10
CA LEU A 96 2.94 11.16 4.95
C LEU A 96 1.54 10.58 4.65
N HIS A 97 0.55 11.44 4.34
CA HIS A 97 -0.78 11.00 3.95
C HIS A 97 -0.93 10.95 2.43
N TYR A 98 -1.49 9.85 1.94
CA TYR A 98 -1.75 9.61 0.52
C TYR A 98 -3.09 10.21 0.05
N LYS A 99 -3.29 11.51 0.35
CA LYS A 99 -4.45 12.29 -0.13
C LYS A 99 -4.41 12.43 -1.65
N SER A 100 -5.59 12.58 -2.27
CA SER A 100 -5.75 12.73 -3.73
C SER A 100 -4.92 13.89 -4.29
N ASP A 101 -4.93 15.03 -3.62
CA ASP A 101 -4.22 16.26 -3.99
C ASP A 101 -2.73 16.25 -3.59
N SER A 102 -2.22 15.17 -2.99
CA SER A 102 -0.86 15.13 -2.47
C SER A 102 0.18 14.96 -3.58
N VAL A 103 0.89 16.04 -3.91
CA VAL A 103 2.10 15.96 -4.74
C VAL A 103 3.23 15.24 -3.99
N GLY A 104 3.29 15.40 -2.67
CA GLY A 104 4.28 14.75 -1.80
C GLY A 104 4.22 13.22 -1.88
N ALA A 105 3.03 12.64 -1.91
CA ALA A 105 2.84 11.20 -2.07
C ALA A 105 3.39 10.68 -3.41
N THR A 106 3.13 11.40 -4.52
CA THR A 106 3.71 11.03 -5.83
C THR A 106 5.23 11.15 -5.84
N LEU A 107 5.79 12.19 -5.21
CA LEU A 107 7.24 12.35 -5.08
C LEU A 107 7.87 11.22 -4.28
N PHE A 108 7.23 10.82 -3.18
CA PHE A 108 7.66 9.67 -2.39
C PHE A 108 7.65 8.37 -3.22
N GLU A 109 6.58 8.08 -3.95
CA GLU A 109 6.52 6.87 -4.80
C GLU A 109 7.59 6.90 -5.91
N ASN A 110 7.87 8.06 -6.50
CA ASN A 110 8.95 8.21 -7.48
C ASN A 110 10.33 7.93 -6.87
N VAL A 111 10.60 8.46 -5.68
CA VAL A 111 11.84 8.20 -4.93
C VAL A 111 11.93 6.73 -4.55
N TYR A 112 10.88 6.16 -3.96
CA TYR A 112 10.80 4.75 -3.60
C TYR A 112 11.09 3.84 -4.80
N ARG A 113 10.45 4.09 -5.94
CA ARG A 113 10.70 3.32 -7.17
C ARG A 113 12.14 3.45 -7.65
N SER A 114 12.72 4.64 -7.61
CA SER A 114 14.15 4.82 -7.95
C SER A 114 15.07 4.08 -6.96
N MET A 115 14.78 4.08 -5.66
CA MET A 115 15.54 3.30 -4.67
C MET A 115 15.51 1.80 -4.99
N ILE A 116 14.33 1.26 -5.31
CA ILE A 116 14.16 -0.13 -5.70
C ILE A 116 14.94 -0.44 -7.00
N GLU A 117 14.73 0.35 -8.05
CA GLU A 117 15.39 0.15 -9.34
C GLU A 117 16.92 0.21 -9.24
N THR A 118 17.47 1.09 -8.42
CA THR A 118 18.91 1.17 -8.24
C THR A 118 19.46 0.04 -7.37
N VAL A 119 18.90 -0.16 -6.17
CA VAL A 119 19.44 -1.15 -5.21
C VAL A 119 19.34 -2.56 -5.76
N PHE A 120 18.21 -2.93 -6.38
CA PHE A 120 17.97 -4.28 -6.88
C PHE A 120 18.24 -4.45 -8.38
N GLY A 121 18.30 -3.35 -9.14
CA GLY A 121 18.55 -3.37 -10.58
C GLY A 121 20.02 -3.20 -10.90
N ASP A 122 20.60 -2.02 -10.65
CA ASP A 122 22.00 -1.71 -11.02
C ASP A 122 23.01 -2.67 -10.39
N TYR A 123 22.70 -3.21 -9.22
CA TYR A 123 23.58 -4.11 -8.47
C TYR A 123 23.03 -5.54 -8.35
N GLY A 124 21.97 -5.87 -9.07
CA GLY A 124 21.31 -7.17 -9.00
C GLY A 124 20.82 -7.65 -10.35
N PHE A 125 19.49 -7.58 -10.54
CA PHE A 125 18.79 -8.22 -11.64
C PHE A 125 18.81 -7.42 -12.96
N GLY A 126 19.36 -6.20 -12.94
CA GLY A 126 19.22 -5.21 -14.01
C GLY A 126 17.94 -4.36 -13.87
N ARG A 127 18.03 -3.07 -14.19
CA ARG A 127 16.89 -2.12 -14.04
C ARG A 127 15.67 -2.56 -14.82
N ASP A 128 15.83 -3.11 -16.02
CA ASP A 128 14.68 -3.47 -16.85
C ASP A 128 13.93 -4.69 -16.30
N THR A 129 14.66 -5.66 -15.73
CA THR A 129 14.07 -6.75 -14.97
C THR A 129 13.29 -6.23 -13.76
N VAL A 130 13.89 -5.34 -12.96
CA VAL A 130 13.20 -4.78 -11.78
C VAL A 130 11.98 -3.96 -12.16
N LYS A 131 12.06 -3.16 -13.24
CA LYS A 131 10.90 -2.44 -13.78
C LYS A 131 9.80 -3.41 -14.18
N TYR A 132 10.11 -4.47 -14.92
CA TYR A 132 9.15 -5.49 -15.31
C TYR A 132 8.48 -6.13 -14.10
N LEU A 133 9.27 -6.54 -13.10
CA LEU A 133 8.74 -7.10 -11.86
C LEU A 133 7.81 -6.13 -11.12
N PHE A 134 8.12 -4.84 -11.12
CA PHE A 134 7.30 -3.81 -10.48
C PHE A 134 5.99 -3.54 -11.25
N THR A 135 6.00 -3.65 -12.58
CA THR A 135 4.86 -3.24 -13.41
C THR A 135 3.97 -4.39 -13.85
N GLU A 136 4.52 -5.58 -14.07
CA GLU A 136 3.84 -6.73 -14.69
C GLU A 136 3.68 -7.94 -13.75
N THR A 137 4.07 -7.81 -12.49
CA THR A 137 3.93 -8.88 -11.48
C THR A 137 3.43 -8.33 -10.14
N SER A 138 2.99 -9.21 -9.23
CA SER A 138 2.55 -8.82 -7.88
C SER A 138 3.67 -8.82 -6.83
N ILE A 139 4.93 -9.14 -7.19
CA ILE A 139 6.02 -9.32 -6.21
C ILE A 139 6.19 -8.09 -5.31
N PHE A 140 6.21 -6.90 -5.90
CA PHE A 140 6.35 -5.64 -5.14
C PHE A 140 5.04 -5.20 -4.47
N ASN A 141 3.89 -5.73 -4.87
CA ASN A 141 2.61 -5.44 -4.22
C ASN A 141 2.41 -6.28 -2.96
N ASP A 142 2.84 -7.53 -3.01
CA ASP A 142 2.64 -8.52 -1.95
C ASP A 142 3.78 -8.49 -0.93
N TYR A 143 5.02 -8.33 -1.39
CA TYR A 143 6.22 -8.57 -0.57
C TYR A 143 7.14 -7.35 -0.43
N TYR A 144 6.61 -6.14 -0.60
CA TYR A 144 7.37 -4.90 -0.47
C TYR A 144 8.14 -4.76 0.86
N GLY A 145 7.62 -5.34 1.96
CA GLY A 145 8.29 -5.34 3.26
C GLY A 145 9.69 -5.96 3.23
N ASN A 146 9.92 -6.97 2.39
CA ASN A 146 11.24 -7.59 2.26
C ASN A 146 12.26 -6.62 1.64
N PHE A 147 11.83 -5.82 0.66
CA PHE A 147 12.65 -4.80 0.04
C PHE A 147 12.88 -3.62 1.00
N ASP A 148 11.84 -3.19 1.71
CA ASP A 148 11.94 -2.16 2.74
C ASP A 148 12.94 -2.54 3.84
N ASN A 149 12.92 -3.79 4.31
CA ASN A 149 13.86 -4.27 5.33
C ASN A 149 15.31 -4.11 4.88
N ILE A 150 15.59 -4.34 3.60
CA ILE A 150 16.91 -4.13 3.00
C ILE A 150 17.23 -2.63 2.94
N LEU A 151 16.31 -1.80 2.44
CA LEU A 151 16.49 -0.35 2.35
C LEU A 151 16.69 0.31 3.73
N LEU A 152 16.00 -0.17 4.75
CA LEU A 152 16.09 0.36 6.11
C LEU A 152 17.36 -0.11 6.84
N ASN A 153 17.96 -1.22 6.41
CA ASN A 153 19.22 -1.68 6.96
C ASN A 153 20.35 -0.72 6.59
N LYS A 154 21.23 -0.38 7.56
CA LYS A 154 22.42 0.45 7.30
C LYS A 154 23.47 -0.28 6.47
N LYS A 155 23.53 -1.61 6.58
CA LYS A 155 24.51 -2.46 5.89
C LYS A 155 23.81 -3.66 5.27
N SER A 156 23.90 -3.76 3.96
CA SER A 156 23.36 -4.87 3.18
C SER A 156 24.33 -5.20 2.05
N CYS A 157 24.42 -6.48 1.69
CA CYS A 157 25.18 -6.89 0.50
C CYS A 157 24.66 -6.23 -0.79
N TRP A 158 23.39 -5.81 -0.80
CA TRP A 158 22.75 -5.09 -1.90
C TRP A 158 23.30 -3.69 -2.16
N PHE A 159 24.01 -3.07 -1.21
CA PHE A 159 24.61 -1.75 -1.41
C PHE A 159 26.00 -1.80 -2.06
N LYS A 160 26.56 -3.01 -2.21
CA LYS A 160 27.84 -3.34 -2.84
C LYS A 160 29.05 -2.54 -2.35
N PHE A 161 29.21 -1.28 -2.77
CA PHE A 161 30.34 -0.40 -2.44
C PHE A 161 29.86 0.90 -1.79
N GLY A 162 30.27 1.12 -0.54
CA GLY A 162 29.91 2.32 0.23
C GLY A 162 28.78 2.10 1.23
N THR A 163 28.25 3.18 1.77
CA THR A 163 27.09 3.13 2.68
C THR A 163 25.79 3.22 1.89
N ARG A 164 24.67 2.80 2.52
CA ARG A 164 23.33 3.06 2.00
C ARG A 164 23.17 4.53 1.58
N ASP A 165 23.62 5.46 2.43
CA ASP A 165 23.36 6.88 2.26
C ASP A 165 24.15 7.47 1.08
N ASP A 166 25.36 6.96 0.81
CA ASP A 166 26.15 7.32 -0.38
C ASP A 166 25.40 6.97 -1.66
N LEU A 167 24.82 5.77 -1.68
CA LEU A 167 24.02 5.30 -2.81
C LEU A 167 22.72 6.12 -2.96
N LEU A 168 21.98 6.30 -1.86
CA LEU A 168 20.66 6.90 -1.91
C LEU A 168 20.68 8.38 -2.28
N ARG A 169 21.76 9.13 -2.03
CA ARG A 169 21.83 10.56 -2.36
C ARG A 169 21.61 10.84 -3.85
N GLY A 170 22.27 10.08 -4.73
CA GLY A 170 22.09 10.20 -6.17
C GLY A 170 20.69 9.75 -6.63
N VAL A 171 20.21 8.65 -6.03
CA VAL A 171 18.95 8.00 -6.38
C VAL A 171 17.72 8.82 -5.99
N ILE A 172 17.75 9.47 -4.83
CA ILE A 172 16.68 10.38 -4.40
C ILE A 172 16.58 11.55 -5.38
N THR A 173 17.71 12.09 -5.82
CA THR A 173 17.72 13.15 -6.84
C THR A 173 17.14 12.68 -8.17
N GLU A 174 17.40 11.44 -8.58
CA GLU A 174 16.77 10.83 -9.76
C GLU A 174 15.24 10.75 -9.62
N GLY A 175 14.75 10.25 -8.49
CA GLY A 175 13.31 10.15 -8.20
C GLY A 175 12.61 11.52 -8.22
N LEU A 176 13.22 12.54 -7.63
CA LEU A 176 12.69 13.90 -7.59
C LEU A 176 12.63 14.56 -8.99
N LYS A 177 13.43 14.14 -9.97
CA LYS A 177 13.36 14.69 -11.34
C LYS A 177 12.10 14.26 -12.10
N LYS A 178 11.50 13.12 -11.76
CA LYS A 178 10.31 12.56 -12.43
C LYS A 178 9.08 13.47 -12.31
N LYS A 179 8.14 13.36 -13.25
CA LYS A 179 6.87 14.10 -13.18
C LYS A 179 6.12 13.73 -11.89
N SER A 180 5.51 14.73 -11.26
CA SER A 180 4.85 14.58 -9.96
C SER A 180 3.49 15.28 -9.96
N PRO A 181 2.49 14.75 -10.68
CA PRO A 181 1.11 15.21 -10.53
C PRO A 181 0.60 14.92 -9.11
N GLU A 182 -0.53 15.53 -8.76
CA GLU A 182 -1.34 15.13 -7.59
C GLU A 182 -1.57 13.61 -7.61
N TYR A 183 -1.45 12.98 -6.44
CA TYR A 183 -1.44 11.53 -6.32
C TYR A 183 -2.66 10.89 -6.98
N GLY A 184 -3.88 11.39 -6.73
CA GLY A 184 -5.14 10.89 -7.25
C GLY A 184 -5.22 10.81 -8.78
N LYS A 185 -4.49 11.67 -9.50
CA LYS A 185 -4.36 11.59 -10.97
C LYS A 185 -3.63 10.33 -11.44
N THR A 186 -2.82 9.72 -10.58
CA THR A 186 -2.13 8.45 -10.84
C THR A 186 -2.92 7.22 -10.41
N ARG A 187 -4.10 7.41 -9.79
CA ARG A 187 -4.87 6.36 -9.10
C ARG A 187 -6.21 6.05 -9.74
N LYS A 188 -6.43 6.52 -10.97
CA LYS A 188 -7.69 6.31 -11.69
C LYS A 188 -7.72 4.93 -12.33
N ILE A 189 -8.80 4.19 -12.09
CA ILE A 189 -9.08 2.89 -12.70
C ILE A 189 -10.48 2.88 -13.32
N TYR A 190 -10.69 1.96 -14.24
CA TYR A 190 -12.03 1.61 -14.73
C TYR A 190 -12.33 0.19 -14.26
N PHE A 191 -13.55 -0.02 -13.76
CA PHE A 191 -14.10 -1.34 -13.56
C PHE A 191 -14.46 -1.89 -14.94
N LYS A 192 -13.63 -2.81 -15.42
CA LYS A 192 -13.76 -3.44 -16.73
C LYS A 192 -14.74 -4.60 -16.67
N HIS A 193 -15.67 -4.65 -17.61
CA HIS A 193 -16.58 -5.79 -17.73
C HIS A 193 -15.79 -7.08 -17.99
N LEU A 194 -16.06 -8.16 -17.24
CA LEU A 194 -15.24 -9.37 -17.24
C LEU A 194 -15.08 -10.02 -18.62
N LEU A 195 -16.18 -10.10 -19.39
CA LEU A 195 -16.19 -10.75 -20.71
C LEU A 195 -15.49 -9.91 -21.80
N PHE A 196 -15.54 -8.58 -21.66
CA PHE A 196 -15.10 -7.67 -22.71
C PHE A 196 -13.70 -7.14 -22.44
N ALA A 197 -13.32 -6.97 -21.17
CA ALA A 197 -12.05 -6.38 -20.76
C ALA A 197 -11.77 -5.11 -21.58
N ASP A 198 -10.66 -5.07 -22.33
CA ASP A 198 -10.28 -3.94 -23.18
C ASP A 198 -10.69 -4.13 -24.66
N LYS A 199 -11.50 -5.15 -24.99
CA LYS A 199 -11.94 -5.44 -26.36
C LYS A 199 -13.09 -4.55 -26.84
N ILE A 200 -13.82 -3.92 -25.93
CA ILE A 200 -14.91 -2.99 -26.26
C ILE A 200 -14.57 -1.60 -25.70
N PRO A 201 -14.68 -0.54 -26.52
CA PRO A 201 -14.48 0.82 -26.04
C PRO A 201 -15.40 1.21 -24.87
N SER A 202 -14.90 2.01 -23.93
CA SER A 202 -15.65 2.39 -22.73
C SER A 202 -16.92 3.20 -23.01
N PHE A 203 -17.03 3.87 -24.17
CA PHE A 203 -18.21 4.66 -24.53
C PHE A 203 -19.48 3.82 -24.77
N PHE A 204 -19.35 2.49 -24.88
CA PHE A 204 -20.49 1.57 -24.90
C PHE A 204 -21.14 1.36 -23.51
N GLY A 205 -20.55 1.93 -22.45
CA GLY A 205 -21.16 1.99 -21.11
C GLY A 205 -21.10 0.70 -20.29
N PHE A 206 -20.33 -0.30 -20.73
CA PHE A 206 -20.08 -1.52 -19.94
C PHE A 206 -19.03 -1.34 -18.83
N ASP A 207 -18.15 -0.36 -19.01
CA ASP A 207 -17.12 -0.01 -18.03
C ASP A 207 -17.64 1.07 -17.09
N TYR A 208 -17.32 0.97 -15.79
CA TYR A 208 -17.62 2.02 -14.81
C TYR A 208 -16.34 2.75 -14.39
N GLY A 209 -16.35 4.08 -14.45
CA GLY A 209 -15.23 4.92 -14.02
C GLY A 209 -15.03 6.18 -14.85
N PRO A 210 -13.93 6.91 -14.63
CA PRO A 210 -12.80 6.52 -13.78
C PRO A 210 -13.11 6.65 -12.28
N VAL A 211 -12.76 5.64 -11.50
CA VAL A 211 -12.80 5.66 -10.03
C VAL A 211 -11.39 5.85 -9.50
N GLU A 212 -11.26 6.69 -8.47
CA GLU A 212 -9.98 6.90 -7.81
C GLU A 212 -9.78 5.92 -6.66
N LEU A 213 -8.66 5.20 -6.68
CA LEU A 213 -8.31 4.24 -5.64
C LEU A 213 -7.55 4.94 -4.49
N PRO A 214 -8.09 4.93 -3.25
CA PRO A 214 -7.46 5.64 -2.14
C PRO A 214 -6.20 4.95 -1.64
N GLY A 215 -5.23 5.75 -1.19
CA GLY A 215 -4.05 5.24 -0.48
C GLY A 215 -3.05 4.49 -1.35
N CYS A 216 -2.22 3.68 -0.70
CA CYS A 216 -1.20 2.84 -1.31
C CYS A 216 -1.14 1.45 -0.65
N ARG A 217 -0.18 0.62 -1.07
CA ARG A 217 0.10 -0.74 -0.55
C ARG A 217 0.22 -0.85 0.97
N ALA A 218 0.66 0.22 1.63
CA ALA A 218 0.95 0.26 3.07
C ALA A 218 -0.09 1.00 3.92
N THR A 219 -1.05 1.70 3.31
CA THR A 219 -2.16 2.37 4.01
C THR A 219 -3.31 1.41 4.28
N VAL A 220 -4.20 1.72 5.23
CA VAL A 220 -5.31 0.82 5.62
C VAL A 220 -6.24 0.44 4.45
N PRO A 221 -6.63 1.36 3.54
CA PRO A 221 -7.39 1.00 2.35
C PRO A 221 -6.67 0.08 1.37
N GLN A 222 -5.35 -0.09 1.50
CA GLN A 222 -4.54 -0.95 0.64
C GLN A 222 -4.78 -0.76 -0.86
N GLY A 223 -5.03 0.47 -1.34
CA GLY A 223 -5.24 0.71 -2.75
C GLY A 223 -3.96 0.42 -3.54
N GLN A 224 -3.96 -0.58 -4.40
CA GLN A 224 -2.84 -0.95 -5.27
C GLN A 224 -3.31 -1.07 -6.71
N ILE A 225 -2.45 -0.65 -7.63
CA ILE A 225 -2.68 -0.76 -9.08
C ILE A 225 -1.39 -1.34 -9.67
N PHE A 226 -1.51 -2.44 -10.40
CA PHE A 226 -0.40 -3.14 -11.05
C PHE A 226 -0.93 -3.87 -12.29
N LYS A 227 -0.06 -4.47 -13.10
CA LYS A 227 -0.50 -5.39 -14.15
C LYS A 227 -0.14 -6.82 -13.81
N SER A 228 -0.95 -7.74 -14.30
CA SER A 228 -0.68 -9.17 -14.27
C SER A 228 -1.24 -9.78 -15.55
N ALA A 229 -0.44 -10.60 -16.24
CA ALA A 229 -0.81 -11.24 -17.50
C ALA A 229 -1.40 -10.25 -18.54
N GLY A 230 -0.79 -9.05 -18.66
CA GLY A 230 -1.23 -8.01 -19.59
C GLY A 230 -2.49 -7.24 -19.19
N ARG A 231 -3.07 -7.49 -18.01
CA ARG A 231 -4.27 -6.82 -17.51
C ARG A 231 -3.95 -5.90 -16.34
N THR A 232 -4.51 -4.69 -16.36
CA THR A 232 -4.57 -3.85 -15.16
C THR A 232 -5.35 -4.58 -14.07
N THR A 233 -4.72 -4.74 -12.92
CA THR A 233 -5.23 -5.41 -11.73
C THR A 233 -5.14 -4.45 -10.56
N THR A 234 -6.01 -4.62 -9.58
CA THR A 234 -5.97 -3.85 -8.34
C THR A 234 -6.06 -4.76 -7.12
N PHE A 235 -5.51 -4.29 -6.01
CA PHE A 235 -5.91 -4.74 -4.69
C PHE A 235 -6.55 -3.57 -3.96
N SER A 236 -7.74 -3.80 -3.42
CA SER A 236 -8.52 -2.84 -2.64
C SER A 236 -9.69 -3.59 -1.98
N PRO A 237 -10.23 -3.11 -0.85
CA PRO A 237 -11.41 -3.69 -0.23
C PRO A 237 -12.59 -3.72 -1.19
N SER A 238 -13.08 -4.91 -1.50
CA SER A 238 -14.37 -5.11 -2.20
C SER A 238 -15.56 -4.93 -1.26
N CYS A 239 -15.34 -5.11 0.04
CA CYS A 239 -16.32 -4.95 1.09
C CYS A 239 -15.66 -4.41 2.37
N ARG A 240 -16.39 -3.59 3.11
CA ARG A 240 -16.07 -3.14 4.47
C ARG A 240 -17.25 -3.46 5.37
N ILE A 241 -16.97 -3.93 6.58
CA ILE A 241 -18.00 -4.35 7.55
C ILE A 241 -17.56 -3.85 8.93
N ILE A 242 -18.49 -3.22 9.65
CA ILE A 242 -18.37 -2.91 11.06
C ILE A 242 -19.58 -3.53 11.77
N ALA A 243 -19.31 -4.28 12.84
CA ALA A 243 -20.31 -4.86 13.72
C ALA A 243 -20.12 -4.27 15.11
N ASP A 244 -21.12 -3.56 15.61
CA ASP A 244 -21.23 -3.31 17.05
C ASP A 244 -21.99 -4.49 17.65
N MET A 245 -21.38 -5.18 18.62
CA MET A 245 -21.96 -6.38 19.22
C MET A 245 -23.17 -6.08 20.12
N ALA A 246 -23.45 -4.80 20.39
CA ALA A 246 -24.67 -4.37 21.07
C ALA A 246 -25.86 -4.13 20.11
N ASP A 247 -25.62 -4.10 18.80
CA ASP A 247 -26.63 -3.82 17.77
C ASP A 247 -27.03 -5.08 16.99
N GLU A 248 -28.19 -5.03 16.32
CA GLU A 248 -28.73 -6.13 15.49
C GLU A 248 -28.38 -5.99 13.99
N TYR A 249 -27.63 -4.95 13.61
CA TYR A 249 -27.33 -4.64 12.20
C TYR A 249 -25.83 -4.41 11.96
N LEU A 250 -25.43 -4.55 10.70
CA LEU A 250 -24.06 -4.31 10.24
C LEU A 250 -23.99 -3.00 9.47
N HIS A 251 -22.89 -2.25 9.66
CA HIS A 251 -22.54 -1.17 8.74
C HIS A 251 -21.67 -1.73 7.62
N THR A 252 -22.18 -1.74 6.39
CA THR A 252 -21.47 -2.28 5.24
C THR A 252 -21.23 -1.24 4.16
N ASN A 253 -20.15 -1.41 3.40
CA ASN A 253 -19.91 -0.67 2.16
C ASN A 253 -19.25 -1.62 1.16
N THR A 254 -19.91 -1.88 0.04
CA THR A 254 -19.44 -2.74 -1.05
C THR A 254 -19.03 -1.92 -2.25
N THR A 255 -17.99 -2.37 -2.95
CA THR A 255 -17.56 -1.74 -4.21
C THR A 255 -18.48 -2.19 -5.35
N GLY A 256 -18.98 -1.23 -6.14
CA GLY A 256 -20.01 -1.48 -7.15
C GLY A 256 -21.41 -1.49 -6.53
N GLY A 257 -22.42 -1.68 -7.36
CA GLY A 257 -23.78 -1.84 -6.91
C GLY A 257 -24.14 -3.28 -6.56
N ASN A 258 -25.36 -3.48 -6.07
CA ASN A 258 -25.90 -4.79 -5.68
C ASN A 258 -26.57 -5.54 -6.84
N CYS A 259 -26.33 -5.14 -8.09
CA CYS A 259 -26.97 -5.70 -9.28
C CYS A 259 -25.96 -5.90 -10.40
N ASP A 260 -25.75 -7.12 -10.87
CA ASP A 260 -24.80 -7.38 -11.97
C ASP A 260 -25.36 -7.06 -13.37
N ARG A 261 -26.50 -6.38 -13.48
CA ARG A 261 -27.09 -5.99 -14.77
C ARG A 261 -26.45 -4.69 -15.27
N PRO A 262 -25.74 -4.69 -16.41
CA PRO A 262 -25.27 -3.46 -17.01
C PRO A 262 -26.43 -2.47 -17.19
N PHE A 263 -26.13 -1.18 -17.01
CA PHE A 263 -27.10 -0.07 -17.12
C PHE A 263 -28.17 0.01 -16.01
N SER A 264 -28.16 -0.91 -15.04
CA SER A 264 -28.93 -0.71 -13.81
C SER A 264 -28.38 0.49 -13.02
N LYS A 265 -29.26 1.26 -12.38
CA LYS A 265 -28.84 2.27 -11.39
C LYS A 265 -28.14 1.67 -10.15
N TRP A 266 -28.24 0.35 -10.02
CA TRP A 266 -27.65 -0.46 -8.96
C TRP A 266 -26.50 -1.35 -9.47
N TYR A 267 -25.96 -1.06 -10.66
CA TYR A 267 -24.77 -1.74 -11.21
C TYR A 267 -23.49 -1.32 -10.49
#